data_AF-A0A2H5C784-F1
#
_entry.id   AF-A0A2H5C784-F1
#
_cell.length_a   1.000
_cell.length_b   1.000
_cell.length_c   1.000
_cell.angle_alpha   90.00
_cell.angle_beta   90.00
_cell.angle_gamma   90.00
#
_symmetry.space_group_name_H-M   'P 1'
#
loop_
_entity.id
_entity.type
_entity.pdbx_description
1 polymer ?
#
loop_
_entity_poly.entity_id
_entity_poly.type
_entity_poly.pdbx_seq_one_letter_code
_entity_poly.pdbx_strand_id
1 'polypeptide(L)' 'MIEPDNRLFQILKTRGKVAARKYWLENMKGISRVEHLLRRINEGLVDPLEADRIIPLDEDERLSIDDV' A
#
# COMPACT_ATOMS: atom_id res chain seq x y z
N MET A 1 1.66 -4.41 12.70
CA MET A 1 2.97 -5.09 12.63
C MET A 1 3.16 -5.51 11.18
N ILE A 2 4.26 -5.13 10.55
CA ILE A 2 4.62 -5.65 9.22
C ILE A 2 5.47 -6.88 9.49
N GLU A 3 5.04 -8.04 9.03
CA GLU A 3 5.80 -9.29 9.14
C GLU A 3 6.10 -9.81 7.73
N PRO A 4 7.25 -9.42 7.14
CA PRO A 4 7.68 -9.92 5.84
C PRO A 4 7.90 -11.44 5.90
N ASP A 5 7.48 -12.15 4.85
CA ASP A 5 7.84 -13.55 4.66
C ASP A 5 8.94 -13.71 3.59
N ASN A 6 9.56 -14.88 3.55
CA ASN A 6 10.59 -15.17 2.55
C ASN A 6 10.06 -15.04 1.12
N ARG A 7 8.76 -15.29 0.90
CA ARG A 7 8.14 -15.25 -0.43
C ARG A 7 8.02 -13.82 -0.95
N LEU A 8 7.67 -12.86 -0.11
CA LEU A 8 7.66 -11.43 -0.42
C LEU A 8 9.04 -10.98 -0.88
N PHE A 9 10.10 -11.36 -0.17
CA PHE A 9 11.46 -11.00 -0.57
C PHE A 9 11.90 -11.66 -1.88
N GLN A 10 11.53 -12.92 -2.10
CA GLN A 10 11.79 -13.58 -3.38
C GLN A 10 11.06 -12.89 -4.54
N ILE A 11 9.78 -12.52 -4.36
CA ILE A 11 9.01 -11.78 -5.36
C ILE A 11 9.63 -10.41 -5.60
N LEU A 12 9.99 -9.68 -4.55
CA LEU A 12 10.65 -8.37 -4.66
C LEU A 12 11.96 -8.47 -5.47
N LYS A 13 12.78 -9.49 -5.19
CA LYS A 13 14.08 -9.68 -5.86
C LYS A 13 13.93 -10.10 -7.33
N THR A 14 12.93 -10.92 -7.65
CA THR A 14 12.82 -11.56 -8.97
C THR A 14 11.77 -10.93 -9.90
N ARG A 15 10.75 -10.28 -9.34
CA ARG A 15 9.60 -9.71 -10.06
C ARG A 15 9.38 -8.22 -9.75
N GLY A 16 10.20 -7.63 -8.90
CA GLY A 16 10.19 -6.20 -8.62
C GLY A 16 9.10 -5.73 -7.65
N LYS A 17 9.03 -4.41 -7.48
CA LYS A 17 8.22 -3.75 -6.44
C LYS A 17 6.72 -3.86 -6.67
N VAL A 18 6.26 -3.81 -7.93
CA VAL A 18 4.83 -3.91 -8.28
C VAL A 18 4.27 -5.28 -7.90
N ALA A 19 4.94 -6.36 -8.35
CA ALA A 19 4.55 -7.72 -7.99
C ALA A 19 4.62 -7.98 -6.48
N ALA A 20 5.62 -7.41 -5.79
CA ALA A 20 5.73 -7.53 -4.34
C ALA A 20 4.60 -6.78 -3.62
N ARG A 21 4.23 -5.57 -4.06
CA ARG A 21 3.09 -4.82 -3.53
C ARG A 21 1.78 -5.60 -3.72
N LYS A 22 1.57 -6.19 -4.90
CA LYS A 22 0.41 -7.04 -5.16
C LYS A 22 0.34 -8.22 -4.18
N TYR A 23 1.44 -8.96 -4.01
CA TYR A 23 1.51 -10.06 -3.05
C TYR A 23 1.26 -9.61 -1.60
N TRP A 24 1.81 -8.46 -1.20
CA TRP A 24 1.56 -7.88 0.12
C TRP A 24 0.07 -7.64 0.38
N LEU A 25 -0.60 -6.96 -0.55
CA LEU A 25 -2.01 -6.61 -0.42
C LEU A 25 -2.94 -7.83 -0.52
N GLU A 26 -2.71 -8.69 -1.52
CA GLU A 26 -3.64 -9.78 -1.86
C GLU A 26 -3.39 -11.06 -1.05
N ASN A 27 -2.14 -11.37 -0.68
CA ASN A 27 -1.78 -12.64 -0.04
C ASN A 27 -1.39 -12.51 1.43
N MET A 28 -0.77 -11.40 1.84
CA MET A 28 -0.32 -11.20 3.21
C MET A 28 -1.32 -10.45 4.09
N LYS A 29 -2.50 -10.11 3.54
CA LYS A 29 -3.50 -9.23 4.18
C LYS A 29 -2.89 -7.90 4.62
N GLY A 30 -1.89 -7.45 3.87
CA GLY A 30 -1.25 -6.17 4.05
C GLY A 30 -2.22 -5.04 3.72
N ILE A 31 -2.08 -3.93 4.43
CA ILE A 31 -2.79 -2.69 4.09
C ILE A 31 -1.83 -1.74 3.37
N SER A 32 -2.37 -0.93 2.47
CA SER A 32 -1.61 0.14 1.82
C SER A 32 -1.43 1.34 2.76
N ARG A 33 -0.59 2.30 2.32
CA ARG A 33 -0.46 3.57 3.03
C ARG A 33 -1.75 4.38 2.97
N VAL A 34 -2.44 4.38 1.83
CA VAL A 34 -3.74 5.05 1.65
C VAL A 34 -4.79 4.44 2.56
N GLU A 35 -4.91 3.11 2.60
CA GLU A 35 -5.87 2.43 3.47
C GLU A 35 -5.60 2.73 4.95
N HIS A 36 -4.34 2.69 5.37
CA HIS A 36 -3.98 3.09 6.73
C HIS A 36 -4.38 4.55 7.01
N LEU A 37 -4.06 5.47 6.10
CA LEU A 37 -4.38 6.88 6.25
C LEU A 37 -5.88 7.13 6.34
N LEU A 38 -6.68 6.51 5.48
CA LEU A 38 -8.14 6.62 5.48
C LEU A 38 -8.74 6.19 6.83
N ARG A 39 -8.21 5.13 7.47
CA ARG A 39 -8.63 4.73 8.82
C ARG A 39 -8.38 5.85 9.84
N ARG A 40 -7.21 6.50 9.80
CA ARG A 40 -6.85 7.58 10.73
C ARG A 40 -7.66 8.85 10.49
N ILE A 41 -7.97 9.17 9.23
CA ILE A 41 -8.88 10.25 8.86
C ILE A 41 -10.27 9.98 9.42
N ASN A 42 -10.81 8.77 9.22
CA ASN A 42 -12.14 8.40 9.71
C ASN A 42 -12.22 8.35 11.25
N GLU A 43 -11.10 8.10 11.93
CA GLU A 43 -10.97 8.21 13.39
C GLU A 43 -10.90 9.68 13.89
N GLY A 44 -10.83 10.66 12.99
CA GLY A 44 -10.69 12.08 13.32
C GLY A 44 -9.29 12.47 13.83
N LEU A 45 -8.28 11.63 13.58
CA LEU A 45 -6.91 11.81 14.11
C LEU A 45 -5.97 12.49 13.12
N VAL A 46 -6.37 12.62 11.86
CA VAL A 46 -5.57 13.19 10.78
C VAL A 46 -6.45 14.09 9.91
N ASP A 47 -5.96 15.28 9.60
CA ASP A 47 -6.59 16.20 8.66
C ASP A 47 -6.41 15.68 7.21
N PRO A 48 -7.49 15.53 6.42
CA PRO A 48 -7.41 15.01 5.06
C PRO A 48 -6.57 15.87 4.10
N LEU A 49 -6.64 17.20 4.22
CA LEU A 49 -5.96 18.13 3.31
C LEU A 49 -4.45 18.12 3.55
N GLU A 50 -4.02 18.08 4.80
CA GLU A 50 -2.60 17.97 5.14
C GLU A 50 -2.05 16.58 4.81
N ALA A 51 -2.85 15.53 4.98
CA ALA A 51 -2.40 14.18 4.67
C ALA A 51 -2.23 13.91 3.17
N ASP A 52 -3.12 14.41 2.32
CA ASP A 52 -3.07 14.26 0.86
C ASP A 52 -1.78 14.84 0.26
N ARG A 53 -1.21 15.87 0.89
CA ARG A 53 0.09 16.46 0.50
C ARG A 53 1.28 15.50 0.69
N ILE A 54 1.15 14.51 1.56
CA ILE A 54 2.22 13.55 1.91
C ILE A 54 1.96 12.19 1.24
N ILE A 55 0.72 11.71 1.34
CA ILE A 55 0.26 10.45 0.77
C ILE A 55 -0.98 10.80 -0.06
N PRO A 56 -0.86 10.88 -1.40
CA PRO A 56 -2.00 11.15 -2.26
C PRO A 56 -3.11 10.12 -2.03
N LEU A 57 -4.33 10.57 -1.82
CA LEU A 57 -5.46 9.68 -1.53
C LEU A 57 -5.82 8.76 -2.71
N ASP A 58 -5.36 9.10 -3.92
CA ASP A 58 -5.51 8.32 -5.15
C ASP A 58 -4.31 7.38 -5.44
N GLU A 59 -3.31 7.29 -4.56
CA GLU A 59 -2.08 6.53 -4.80
C GLU A 59 -2.36 5.05 -5.12
N ASP A 60 -3.34 4.43 -4.46
CA ASP A 60 -3.67 3.03 -4.69
C ASP A 60 -4.25 2.78 -6.09
N GLU A 61 -5.05 3.71 -6.61
CA GLU A 61 -5.62 3.68 -7.97
C GLU A 61 -4.52 3.89 -9.02
N ARG A 62 -3.61 4.84 -8.77
CA ARG A 62 -2.45 5.08 -9.64
C ARG A 62 -1.50 3.88 -9.71
N LEU A 63 -1.40 3.14 -8.61
CA LEU A 63 -0.57 1.94 -8.50
C LEU A 63 -1.31 0.65 -8.89
N SER A 64 -2.62 0.69 -9.18
CA SER A 64 -3.41 -0.47 -9.60
C SER A 64 -3.46 -0.67 -11.11
N ILE A 65 -2.71 0.12 -11.89
CA ILE A 65 -2.63 -0.08 -13.34
C ILE A 65 -1.87 -1.39 -13.57
N ASP A 66 -2.60 -2.43 -13.98
CA ASP A 66 -2.02 -3.64 -14.56
C ASP A 66 -1.13 -3.21 -15.73
N ASP A 67 0.11 -3.68 -15.75
CA ASP A 67 1.03 -3.53 -16.89
C ASP A 67 0.33 -4.12 -18.14
N VAL A 68 -0.34 -3.28 -18.94
CA VAL A 68 -0.84 -3.62 -20.29
C VAL A 68 0.33 -3.65 -21.27
#